data_AF-A0A924M021-F1
#
_entry.id   AF-A0A924M021-F1
#
_cell.length_a   1.000
_cell.length_b   1.000
_cell.length_c   1.000
_cell.angle_alpha   90.00
_cell.angle_beta   90.00
_cell.angle_gamma   90.00
#
_symmetry.space_group_name_H-M   'P 1'
#
loop_
_entity.id
_entity.type
_entity.pdbx_description
1 polymer ?
#
loop_
_entity_poly.entity_id
_entity_poly.type
_entity_poly.pdbx_seq_one_letter_code
_entity_poly.pdbx_strand_id
1 'polypeptide(L)'
;METVDMLKGRLGGADGYDVRCTLDDDQIIGRVGGKLAGKEIRLEITETGVSGSAAGLEVYVELKDGKLVGKVGDEELTLQGVDKVSGRLGGAITGFNIYAEQRGQMMAGRLGGAVLGRDFTLELGSAPGWIGALVAVVAFYTIEVAGK
;
A
#
# COMPACT_ATOMS: atom_id res chain seq x y z
N MET A 1 -20.87 7.54 16.08
CA MET A 1 -20.91 7.10 14.68
C MET A 1 -19.46 6.95 14.31
N GLU A 2 -18.94 5.73 14.36
CA GLU A 2 -17.57 5.45 13.92
C GLU A 2 -17.46 5.85 12.44
N THR A 3 -16.40 6.59 12.13
CA THR A 3 -16.21 7.17 10.80
C THR A 3 -15.37 6.19 10.00
N VAL A 4 -16.00 5.54 9.02
CA VAL A 4 -15.28 4.72 8.05
C VAL A 4 -14.50 5.63 7.14
N ASP A 5 -13.19 5.47 7.12
CA ASP A 5 -12.32 6.20 6.21
C ASP A 5 -12.28 5.51 4.86
N MET A 6 -12.39 6.28 3.78
CA MET A 6 -12.29 5.76 2.43
C MET A 6 -10.95 6.16 1.81
N LEU A 7 -10.09 5.16 1.60
CA LEU A 7 -8.85 5.31 0.86
C LEU A 7 -9.13 5.06 -0.61
N LYS A 8 -8.99 6.08 -1.47
CA LYS A 8 -9.28 5.92 -2.91
C LYS A 8 -8.29 6.69 -3.76
N GLY A 9 -7.95 6.16 -4.92
CA GLY A 9 -7.10 6.87 -5.87
C GLY A 9 -6.55 5.95 -6.94
N ARG A 10 -5.38 6.31 -7.48
CA ARG A 10 -4.82 5.64 -8.65
C ARG A 10 -3.34 5.30 -8.49
N LEU A 11 -2.96 4.18 -9.07
CA LEU A 11 -1.58 3.74 -9.27
C LEU A 11 -1.26 3.76 -10.77
N GLY A 12 -0.29 4.56 -11.19
CA GLY A 12 0.18 4.62 -12.59
C GLY A 12 -0.45 5.69 -13.48
N GLY A 13 -1.02 6.77 -12.91
CA GLY A 13 -1.53 7.91 -13.69
C GLY A 13 -2.76 7.61 -14.54
N ALA A 14 -2.82 8.15 -15.76
CA ALA A 14 -3.98 8.07 -16.65
C ALA A 14 -4.37 6.63 -17.00
N ASP A 15 -3.40 5.81 -17.40
CA ASP A 15 -3.59 4.38 -17.71
C ASP A 15 -3.43 3.47 -16.49
N GLY A 16 -3.47 4.06 -15.30
CA GLY A 16 -3.28 3.37 -14.03
C GLY A 16 -4.47 2.50 -13.58
N TYR A 17 -4.27 1.88 -12.43
CA TYR A 17 -5.27 1.06 -11.74
C TYR A 17 -5.93 1.87 -10.62
N ASP A 18 -7.23 1.66 -10.44
CA ASP A 18 -7.96 2.22 -9.32
C ASP A 18 -7.65 1.42 -8.05
N VAL A 19 -7.37 2.12 -6.97
CA VAL A 19 -7.26 1.58 -5.61
C VAL A 19 -8.42 2.12 -4.82
N ARG A 20 -9.18 1.25 -4.16
CA ARG A 20 -10.28 1.65 -3.28
C ARG A 20 -10.38 0.70 -2.10
N CYS A 21 -10.08 1.21 -0.91
CA CYS A 21 -10.21 0.53 0.36
C CYS A 21 -11.04 1.36 1.34
N THR A 22 -11.64 0.68 2.30
CA THR A 22 -12.16 1.27 3.53
C THR A 22 -11.24 0.90 4.67
N LEU A 23 -10.99 1.86 5.56
CA LEU A 23 -10.43 1.63 6.88
C LEU A 23 -11.58 1.76 7.88
N ASP A 24 -11.89 0.66 8.54
CA ASP A 24 -12.94 0.54 9.56
C ASP A 24 -12.32 -0.13 10.78
N ASP A 25 -12.15 0.62 11.85
CA ASP A 25 -11.33 0.26 13.01
C ASP A 25 -9.94 -0.26 12.59
N ASP A 26 -9.68 -1.54 12.84
CA ASP A 26 -8.43 -2.22 12.53
C ASP A 26 -8.48 -2.93 11.15
N GLN A 27 -9.57 -2.82 10.39
CA GLN A 27 -9.74 -3.54 9.13
C GLN A 27 -9.54 -2.64 7.92
N ILE A 28 -8.67 -3.08 7.00
CA ILE A 28 -8.46 -2.47 5.69
C ILE A 28 -8.98 -3.42 4.62
N ILE A 29 -10.16 -3.10 4.07
CA ILE A 29 -10.82 -3.96 3.08
C ILE A 29 -11.04 -3.17 1.79
N GLY A 30 -10.71 -3.77 0.65
CA GLY A 30 -10.86 -3.07 -0.61
C GLY A 30 -10.48 -3.87 -1.84
N ARG A 31 -10.16 -3.14 -2.90
CA ARG A 31 -9.68 -3.70 -4.16
C ARG A 31 -8.69 -2.79 -4.87
N VAL A 32 -7.88 -3.42 -5.71
CA VAL A 32 -7.05 -2.77 -6.73
C VAL A 32 -7.38 -3.34 -8.10
N GLY A 33 -7.52 -2.50 -9.13
CA GLY A 33 -7.63 -2.97 -10.51
C GLY A 33 -8.29 -2.00 -11.48
N GLY A 34 -8.73 -2.51 -12.61
CA GLY A 34 -9.44 -1.74 -13.63
C GLY A 34 -10.96 -1.71 -13.39
N LYS A 35 -11.68 -0.98 -14.26
CA LYS A 35 -13.14 -0.83 -14.17
C LYS A 35 -13.93 -2.14 -14.21
N LEU A 36 -13.41 -3.17 -14.89
CA LEU A 36 -14.10 -4.43 -15.15
C LEU A 36 -13.65 -5.59 -14.24
N ALA A 37 -12.44 -5.51 -13.69
CA ALA A 37 -11.86 -6.55 -12.84
C ALA A 37 -10.91 -5.93 -11.81
N GLY A 38 -11.02 -6.39 -10.56
CA GLY A 38 -10.19 -5.95 -9.46
C GLY A 38 -9.86 -7.11 -8.52
N LYS A 39 -8.65 -7.07 -7.98
CA LYS A 39 -8.12 -8.00 -7.00
C LYS A 39 -8.47 -7.50 -5.60
N GLU A 40 -8.91 -8.39 -4.71
CA GLU A 40 -9.28 -8.03 -3.33
C GLU A 40 -8.04 -7.72 -2.48
N ILE A 41 -8.22 -6.82 -1.51
CA ILE A 41 -7.29 -6.53 -0.43
C ILE A 41 -8.07 -6.69 0.88
N ARG A 42 -7.56 -7.49 1.82
CA ARG A 42 -8.13 -7.68 3.16
C ARG A 42 -6.98 -7.76 4.16
N LEU A 43 -6.79 -6.70 4.94
CA LEU A 43 -5.74 -6.61 5.95
C LEU A 43 -6.36 -6.22 7.29
N GLU A 44 -5.69 -6.62 8.36
CA GLU A 44 -6.01 -6.31 9.74
C GLU A 44 -4.78 -5.69 10.40
N ILE A 45 -4.98 -4.53 11.02
CA ILE A 45 -4.02 -3.87 11.89
C ILE A 45 -4.02 -4.63 13.20
N THR A 46 -2.88 -5.19 13.58
CA THR A 46 -2.72 -5.94 14.81
C THR A 46 -1.97 -5.10 15.83
N GLU A 47 -1.90 -5.58 17.07
CA GLU A 47 -1.08 -4.94 18.11
C GLU A 47 0.39 -4.78 17.71
N THR A 48 0.89 -5.65 16.84
CA THR A 48 2.31 -5.70 16.44
C THR A 48 2.56 -5.22 15.02
N GLY A 49 1.53 -4.93 14.21
CA GLY A 49 1.72 -4.52 12.82
C GLY A 49 0.47 -4.68 11.96
N VAL A 50 0.60 -5.35 10.81
CA VAL A 50 -0.51 -5.60 9.89
C VAL A 50 -0.37 -6.99 9.28
N SER A 51 -1.46 -7.75 9.23
CA SER A 51 -1.51 -9.07 8.58
C SER A 51 -2.74 -9.24 7.69
N GLY A 52 -2.73 -10.18 6.75
CA GLY A 52 -3.87 -10.47 5.89
C GLY A 52 -3.46 -10.95 4.51
N SER A 53 -4.24 -10.59 3.49
CA SER A 53 -3.96 -11.00 2.11
C SER A 53 -4.43 -10.00 1.05
N ALA A 54 -3.82 -10.08 -0.13
CA ALA A 54 -4.26 -9.40 -1.33
C ALA A 54 -4.19 -10.33 -2.54
N ALA A 55 -5.30 -10.52 -3.24
CA ALA A 55 -5.43 -11.53 -4.30
C ALA A 55 -5.03 -12.96 -3.88
N GLY A 56 -5.19 -13.32 -2.61
CA GLY A 56 -4.75 -14.61 -2.06
C GLY A 56 -3.26 -14.67 -1.73
N LEU A 57 -2.49 -13.61 -1.97
CA LEU A 57 -1.09 -13.49 -1.58
C LEU A 57 -1.03 -12.97 -0.14
N GLU A 58 -0.20 -13.59 0.70
CA GLU A 58 -0.04 -13.23 2.10
C GLU A 58 0.58 -11.83 2.24
N VAL A 59 0.11 -11.07 3.22
CA VAL A 59 0.70 -9.79 3.64
C VAL A 59 0.91 -9.85 5.14
N TYR A 60 2.13 -9.58 5.59
CA TYR A 60 2.46 -9.55 7.00
C TYR A 60 3.62 -8.61 7.26
N VAL A 61 3.43 -7.60 8.09
CA VAL A 61 4.48 -6.68 8.55
C VAL A 61 4.36 -6.47 10.05
N GLU A 62 5.49 -6.30 10.71
CA GLU A 62 5.56 -5.98 12.14
C GLU A 62 6.31 -4.67 12.38
N LEU A 63 5.88 -3.94 13.40
CA LEU A 63 6.57 -2.75 13.88
C LEU A 63 7.83 -3.17 14.67
N LYS A 64 9.00 -2.90 14.10
CA LYS A 64 10.32 -3.15 14.70
C LYS A 64 11.18 -1.90 14.56
N ASP A 65 11.68 -1.39 15.70
CA ASP A 65 12.55 -0.22 15.76
C ASP A 65 12.02 1.00 14.98
N GLY A 66 10.69 1.25 15.08
CA GLY A 66 10.02 2.37 14.40
C GLY A 66 9.79 2.16 12.90
N LYS A 67 9.93 0.93 12.39
CA LYS A 67 9.71 0.55 10.99
C LYS A 67 8.72 -0.59 10.90
N LEU A 68 7.89 -0.62 9.87
CA LEU A 68 7.16 -1.82 9.50
C LEU A 68 8.08 -2.72 8.67
N VAL A 69 8.31 -3.95 9.12
CA VAL A 69 9.21 -4.92 8.50
C VAL A 69 8.47 -6.24 8.34
N GLY A 70 8.50 -6.82 7.13
CA GLY A 70 7.89 -8.12 6.87
C GLY A 70 7.85 -8.44 5.39
N LYS A 71 6.70 -8.88 4.87
CA LYS A 71 6.51 -9.34 3.51
C LYS A 71 5.18 -8.92 2.88
N VAL A 72 5.21 -8.80 1.56
CA VAL A 72 4.03 -8.75 0.68
C VAL A 72 4.25 -9.81 -0.39
N GLY A 73 3.48 -10.89 -0.32
CA GLY A 73 3.76 -12.14 -1.02
C GLY A 73 5.18 -12.64 -0.73
N ASP A 74 5.95 -12.86 -1.78
CA ASP A 74 7.32 -13.38 -1.68
C ASP A 74 8.39 -12.30 -1.43
N GLU A 75 8.01 -11.01 -1.48
CA GLU A 75 8.96 -9.91 -1.38
C GLU A 75 9.02 -9.31 0.03
N GLU A 76 10.23 -9.05 0.51
CA GLU A 76 10.45 -8.37 1.79
C GLU A 76 10.00 -6.91 1.72
N LEU A 77 9.35 -6.41 2.77
CA LEU A 77 8.92 -5.01 2.86
C LEU A 77 9.56 -4.35 4.07
N THR A 78 10.09 -3.15 3.87
CA THR A 78 10.40 -2.22 4.95
C THR A 78 9.74 -0.88 4.66
N LEU A 79 9.01 -0.32 5.63
CA LEU A 79 8.46 1.04 5.60
C LEU A 79 8.82 1.78 6.88
N GLN A 80 9.05 3.09 6.78
CA GLN A 80 9.32 3.96 7.93
C GLN A 80 8.74 5.36 7.71
N GLY A 81 8.37 6.02 8.80
CA GLY A 81 7.71 7.32 8.81
C GLY A 81 6.18 7.23 8.80
N VAL A 82 5.53 8.37 9.09
CA VAL A 82 4.06 8.47 9.17
C VAL A 82 3.53 9.25 7.96
N ASP A 83 3.80 10.56 7.89
CA ASP A 83 3.31 11.40 6.77
C ASP A 83 4.30 11.41 5.59
N LYS A 84 5.59 11.28 5.88
CA LYS A 84 6.66 11.08 4.90
C LYS A 84 7.14 9.65 5.02
N VAL A 85 6.61 8.79 4.17
CA VAL A 85 6.90 7.37 4.19
C VAL A 85 8.01 7.07 3.21
N SER A 86 9.02 6.34 3.66
CA SER A 86 10.07 5.80 2.81
C SER A 86 10.24 4.32 3.08
N GLY A 87 10.80 3.59 2.11
CA GLY A 87 10.95 2.16 2.27
C GLY A 87 11.47 1.44 1.05
N ARG A 88 11.38 0.11 1.11
CA ARG A 88 11.74 -0.79 0.01
C ARG A 88 10.84 -2.02 0.02
N LEU A 89 10.40 -2.42 -1.17
CA LEU A 89 9.79 -3.71 -1.46
C LEU A 89 10.77 -4.57 -2.26
N GLY A 90 11.12 -5.73 -1.76
CA GLY A 90 12.01 -6.71 -2.36
C GLY A 90 13.50 -6.48 -2.15
N GLY A 91 14.30 -7.39 -2.70
CA GLY A 91 15.75 -7.46 -2.48
C GLY A 91 16.56 -6.23 -2.91
N ALA A 92 17.80 -6.12 -2.44
CA ALA A 92 18.67 -4.96 -2.69
C ALA A 92 18.99 -4.69 -4.17
N ILE A 93 18.92 -5.71 -5.03
CA ILE A 93 19.28 -5.61 -6.45
C ILE A 93 18.04 -5.36 -7.34
N THR A 94 16.94 -6.08 -7.09
CA THR A 94 15.74 -6.08 -7.96
C THR A 94 14.53 -5.38 -7.33
N GLY A 95 14.65 -4.92 -6.08
CA GLY A 95 13.55 -4.31 -5.34
C GLY A 95 13.20 -2.88 -5.76
N PHE A 96 12.05 -2.43 -5.27
CA PHE A 96 11.41 -1.16 -5.54
C PHE A 96 11.59 -0.22 -4.35
N ASN A 97 12.20 0.94 -4.58
CA ASN A 97 12.23 2.00 -3.56
C ASN A 97 10.84 2.61 -3.39
N ILE A 98 10.51 3.02 -2.18
CA ILE A 98 9.21 3.59 -1.83
C ILE A 98 9.44 4.98 -1.28
N TYR A 99 8.74 5.96 -1.84
CA TYR A 99 8.69 7.32 -1.32
C TYR A 99 7.28 7.87 -1.46
N ALA A 100 6.70 8.36 -0.36
CA ALA A 100 5.38 8.95 -0.34
C ALA A 100 5.30 10.11 0.64
N GLU A 101 4.51 11.12 0.32
CA GLU A 101 4.24 12.27 1.17
C GLU A 101 2.73 12.51 1.26
N GLN A 102 2.22 12.54 2.49
CA GLN A 102 0.87 13.00 2.81
C GLN A 102 0.87 14.52 2.99
N ARG A 103 -0.08 15.19 2.35
CA ARG A 103 -0.41 16.60 2.52
C ARG A 103 -1.90 16.74 2.76
N GLY A 104 -2.27 16.94 4.03
CA GLY A 104 -3.67 16.90 4.45
C GLY A 104 -4.26 15.51 4.22
N GLN A 105 -5.39 15.43 3.52
CA GLN A 105 -6.05 14.15 3.23
C GLN A 105 -5.54 13.47 1.95
N MET A 106 -4.55 14.04 1.28
CA MET A 106 -4.01 13.49 0.03
C MET A 106 -2.61 12.94 0.27
N MET A 107 -2.30 11.78 -0.31
CA MET A 107 -0.96 11.23 -0.40
C MET A 107 -0.57 11.07 -1.87
N ALA A 108 0.65 11.48 -2.19
CA ALA A 108 1.28 11.19 -3.48
C ALA A 108 2.63 10.52 -3.26
N GLY A 109 3.03 9.64 -4.17
CA GLY A 109 4.29 8.94 -4.04
C GLY A 109 4.69 8.18 -5.28
N ARG A 110 5.82 7.49 -5.18
CA ARG A 110 6.41 6.63 -6.20
C ARG A 110 6.86 5.32 -5.59
N LEU A 111 6.56 4.24 -6.31
CA LEU A 111 7.00 2.87 -6.03
C LEU A 111 7.93 2.45 -7.17
N GLY A 112 9.19 2.13 -6.87
CA GLY A 112 10.22 1.79 -7.85
C GLY A 112 11.10 2.95 -8.31
N GLY A 113 12.11 2.63 -9.12
CA GLY A 113 13.03 3.60 -9.71
C GLY A 113 12.45 4.32 -10.93
N ALA A 114 13.13 5.34 -11.44
CA ALA A 114 12.65 6.16 -12.57
C ALA A 114 12.31 5.35 -13.84
N VAL A 115 13.02 4.25 -14.07
CA VAL A 115 12.86 3.37 -15.25
C VAL A 115 11.81 2.28 -15.02
N LEU A 116 11.76 1.70 -13.82
CA LEU A 116 10.84 0.65 -13.42
C LEU A 116 10.13 1.08 -12.14
N GLY A 117 8.98 1.72 -12.29
CA GLY A 117 8.18 2.19 -11.16
C GLY A 117 6.87 2.83 -11.57
N ARG A 118 6.01 3.08 -10.58
CA ARG A 118 4.69 3.69 -10.72
C ARG A 118 4.54 4.83 -9.72
N ASP A 119 4.11 5.98 -10.22
CA ASP A 119 3.61 7.06 -9.38
C ASP A 119 2.19 6.71 -8.93
N PHE A 120 1.80 7.15 -7.73
CA PHE A 120 0.46 6.95 -7.21
C PHE A 120 -0.05 8.19 -6.50
N THR A 121 -1.37 8.27 -6.38
CA THR A 121 -2.05 9.29 -5.59
C THR A 121 -3.27 8.67 -4.93
N LEU A 122 -3.42 8.89 -3.62
CA LEU A 122 -4.55 8.42 -2.81
C LEU A 122 -5.13 9.57 -2.00
N GLU A 123 -6.45 9.66 -1.94
CA GLU A 123 -7.19 10.37 -0.89
C GLU A 123 -7.33 9.42 0.28
N LEU A 124 -6.91 9.84 1.48
CA LEU A 124 -6.80 9.01 2.69
C LEU A 124 -7.93 9.25 3.69
N GLY A 125 -8.71 10.33 3.56
CA GLY A 125 -9.63 10.75 4.62
C GLY A 125 -8.86 11.16 5.88
N SER A 126 -9.17 10.55 7.02
CA SER A 126 -8.38 10.65 8.26
C SER A 126 -7.36 9.52 8.44
N ALA A 127 -7.23 8.59 7.49
CA ALA A 127 -6.27 7.50 7.60
C ALA A 127 -4.82 8.03 7.64
N PRO A 128 -3.97 7.51 8.56
CA PRO A 128 -2.55 7.84 8.61
C PRO A 128 -1.80 7.52 7.31
N GLY A 129 -0.78 8.31 6.99
CA GLY A 129 -0.01 8.19 5.75
C GLY A 129 0.65 6.82 5.57
N TRP A 130 1.11 6.20 6.65
CA TRP A 130 1.68 4.85 6.60
C TRP A 130 0.68 3.79 6.10
N ILE A 131 -0.62 3.94 6.41
CA ILE A 131 -1.69 3.08 5.88
C ILE A 131 -1.83 3.29 4.38
N GLY A 132 -1.87 4.55 3.94
CA GLY A 132 -1.92 4.90 2.52
C GLY A 132 -0.74 4.30 1.73
N ALA A 133 0.46 4.40 2.29
CA ALA A 133 1.67 3.84 1.70
C ALA A 133 1.63 2.29 1.66
N LEU A 134 1.23 1.63 2.74
CA LEU A 134 1.09 0.17 2.78
C LEU A 134 0.07 -0.32 1.74
N VAL A 135 -1.10 0.31 1.67
CA VAL A 135 -2.13 -0.01 0.67
C VAL A 135 -1.60 0.17 -0.76
N ALA A 136 -0.86 1.25 -1.03
CA ALA A 136 -0.26 1.48 -2.34
C ALA A 136 0.77 0.40 -2.72
N VAL A 137 1.60 -0.02 -1.76
CA VAL A 137 2.61 -1.09 -1.95
C VAL A 137 1.97 -2.44 -2.21
N VAL A 138 0.97 -2.81 -1.40
CA VAL A 138 0.22 -4.05 -1.58
C VAL A 138 -0.47 -4.06 -2.95
N ALA A 139 -1.15 -2.96 -3.29
CA ALA A 139 -1.78 -2.80 -4.60
C ALA A 139 -0.78 -2.93 -5.77
N PHE A 140 0.39 -2.31 -5.66
CA PHE A 140 1.47 -2.40 -6.64
C PHE A 140 1.95 -3.84 -6.83
N TYR A 141 2.29 -4.52 -5.74
CA TYR A 141 2.78 -5.89 -5.79
C TYR A 141 1.77 -6.82 -6.46
N THR A 142 0.51 -6.73 -6.04
CA THR A 142 -0.60 -7.54 -6.51
C THR A 142 -0.89 -7.39 -8.02
N ILE A 143 -0.59 -6.24 -8.62
CA ILE A 143 -0.85 -5.96 -10.04
C ILE A 143 0.39 -6.11 -10.90
N GLU A 144 1.52 -5.54 -10.48
CA GLU A 144 2.71 -5.35 -11.35
C GLU A 144 3.78 -6.42 -11.15
N VAL A 145 3.84 -7.01 -9.95
CA VAL A 145 4.88 -7.99 -9.59
C VAL A 145 4.34 -9.41 -9.68
N ALA A 146 3.28 -9.72 -8.92
CA ALA A 146 2.67 -11.04 -8.90
C ALA A 146 1.63 -11.25 -10.02
N GLY A 147 1.19 -10.18 -10.69
CA GLY A 147 0.19 -10.25 -11.76
C GLY A 147 0.73 -10.65 -13.14
N LYS A 148 2.03 -10.95 -13.25
CA LYS A 148 2.69 -11.41 -14.48
C LYS A 148 2.77 -12.92 -14.58
#